data_AF-A0A966WNN1-F1
#
_entry.id   AF-A0A966WNN1-F1
#
_cell.length_a   1.000
_cell.length_b   1.000
_cell.length_c   1.000
_cell.angle_alpha   90.00
_cell.angle_beta   90.00
_cell.angle_gamma   90.00
#
_symmetry.space_group_name_H-M   'P 1'
#
loop_
_entity.id
_entity.type
_entity.pdbx_description
1 polymer ?
#
loop_
_entity_poly.entity_id
_entity_poly.type
_entity_poly.pdbx_seq_one_letter_code
_entity_poly.pdbx_strand_id
1 'polypeptide(L)'
;FNQDISGWDTSNVTTMQQMFYNADAFNQDIGSWNTGNVTNMDYLFAKIPAFNQDISGWNTASVTSMRGMFYFSTAFNQDIGSWNTSGVTDMVQMFFSAIAFNQDLSGWCVNNIWPKPMDFDGASGFAGQTASQPQWGSC
;
A
#
# COMPACT_ATOMS: atom_id res chain seq x y z
N PHE A 1 -15.62 10.40 -2.89
CA PHE A 1 -16.59 9.49 -2.21
C PHE A 1 -16.14 9.34 -0.75
N ASN A 2 -17.03 9.31 0.24
CA ASN A 2 -16.67 9.17 1.66
C ASN A 2 -17.87 8.69 2.53
N GLN A 3 -18.55 7.63 2.09
CA GLN A 3 -19.67 7.05 2.85
C GLN A 3 -19.19 5.83 3.62
N ASP A 4 -19.81 5.54 4.77
CA ASP A 4 -19.48 4.37 5.59
C ASP A 4 -19.68 3.07 4.79
N ILE A 5 -18.60 2.27 4.76
CA ILE A 5 -18.50 0.98 4.08
C ILE A 5 -17.78 -0.05 4.97
N SER A 6 -17.66 0.24 6.27
CA SER A 6 -17.01 -0.65 7.24
C SER A 6 -17.68 -2.02 7.32
N GLY A 7 -19.00 -2.07 7.07
CA GLY A 7 -19.81 -3.30 7.09
C GLY A 7 -19.84 -4.12 5.79
N TRP A 8 -19.02 -3.79 4.78
CA TRP A 8 -18.98 -4.58 3.55
C TRP A 8 -18.33 -5.95 3.78
N ASP A 9 -18.95 -7.01 3.24
CA ASP A 9 -18.32 -8.32 3.16
C ASP A 9 -17.32 -8.36 2.00
N THR A 10 -16.04 -8.32 2.36
CA THR A 10 -14.91 -8.34 1.41
C THR A 10 -14.28 -9.73 1.29
N SER A 11 -14.81 -10.77 1.95
CA SER A 11 -14.14 -12.07 2.07
C SER A 11 -13.90 -12.78 0.74
N ASN A 12 -14.66 -12.45 -0.31
CA ASN A 12 -14.53 -13.04 -1.65
C ASN A 12 -13.91 -12.09 -2.68
N VAL A 13 -13.49 -10.89 -2.26
CA VAL A 13 -12.87 -9.92 -3.16
C VAL A 13 -11.48 -10.40 -3.52
N THR A 14 -11.22 -10.49 -4.83
CA THR A 14 -9.91 -10.89 -5.37
C THR A 14 -9.12 -9.73 -5.96
N THR A 15 -9.79 -8.61 -6.29
CA THR A 15 -9.14 -7.40 -6.80
C THR A 15 -9.75 -6.16 -6.14
N MET A 16 -8.87 -5.26 -5.70
CA MET A 16 -9.21 -3.94 -5.17
C MET A 16 -8.62 -2.82 -6.04
N GLN A 17 -8.19 -3.14 -7.27
CA GLN A 17 -7.57 -2.19 -8.18
C GLN A 17 -8.41 -0.92 -8.34
N GLN A 18 -7.78 0.25 -8.14
CA GLN A 18 -8.34 1.59 -8.37
C GLN A 18 -9.66 1.90 -7.64
N MET A 19 -10.06 1.11 -6.64
CA MET A 19 -11.38 1.23 -6.01
C MET A 19 -11.66 2.63 -5.44
N PHE A 20 -10.63 3.31 -4.92
CA PHE A 20 -10.74 4.67 -4.39
C PHE A 20 -9.86 5.68 -5.14
N TYR A 21 -9.39 5.37 -6.34
CA TYR A 21 -8.56 6.27 -7.13
C TYR A 21 -9.20 7.66 -7.27
N ASN A 22 -8.45 8.73 -6.95
CA ASN A 22 -8.94 10.13 -6.95
C ASN A 22 -10.15 10.38 -6.02
N ALA A 23 -10.40 9.56 -5.02
CA ALA A 23 -11.48 9.79 -4.07
C ALA A 23 -11.06 10.82 -3.01
N ASP A 24 -10.89 12.09 -3.38
CA ASP A 24 -10.21 13.13 -2.58
C ASP A 24 -10.56 13.18 -1.09
N ALA A 25 -11.83 12.94 -0.75
CA ALA A 25 -12.36 13.02 0.62
C ALA A 25 -12.43 11.67 1.34
N PHE A 26 -12.06 10.55 0.72
CA PHE A 26 -12.21 9.21 1.30
C PHE A 26 -11.25 9.02 2.48
N ASN A 27 -11.79 8.72 3.65
CA ASN A 27 -11.03 8.45 4.86
C ASN A 27 -11.85 7.60 5.86
N GLN A 28 -12.63 6.63 5.36
CA GLN A 28 -13.44 5.76 6.20
C GLN A 28 -12.62 4.61 6.76
N ASP A 29 -12.94 4.20 7.99
CA ASP A 29 -12.35 3.02 8.62
C ASP A 29 -12.71 1.76 7.83
N ILE A 30 -11.67 1.13 7.29
CA ILE A 30 -11.71 -0.11 6.52
C ILE A 30 -10.66 -1.11 7.04
N GLY A 31 -10.14 -0.89 8.24
CA GLY A 31 -9.14 -1.77 8.86
C GLY A 31 -9.68 -3.18 9.11
N SER A 32 -11.00 -3.32 9.25
CA SER A 32 -11.71 -4.59 9.47
C SER A 32 -11.96 -5.43 8.20
N TRP A 33 -11.61 -4.93 7.01
CA TRP A 33 -11.84 -5.66 5.77
C TRP A 33 -11.01 -6.93 5.67
N ASN A 34 -11.59 -7.98 5.09
CA ASN A 34 -10.90 -9.22 4.82
C ASN A 34 -10.24 -9.15 3.44
N THR A 35 -8.91 -8.98 3.44
CA THR A 35 -8.11 -8.88 2.21
C THR A 35 -7.40 -10.19 1.84
N GLY A 36 -7.66 -11.30 2.55
CA GLY A 36 -6.87 -12.53 2.42
C GLY A 36 -6.92 -13.19 1.04
N ASN A 37 -7.97 -12.91 0.26
CA ASN A 37 -8.13 -13.40 -1.12
C ASN A 37 -7.73 -12.37 -2.19
N VAL A 38 -7.34 -11.15 -1.79
CA VAL A 38 -6.99 -10.08 -2.72
C VAL A 38 -5.62 -10.36 -3.31
N THR A 39 -5.52 -10.31 -4.63
CA THR A 39 -4.27 -10.51 -5.39
C THR A 39 -3.77 -9.21 -6.02
N ASN A 40 -4.65 -8.23 -6.25
CA ASN A 40 -4.31 -6.96 -6.87
C ASN A 40 -4.81 -5.77 -6.03
N MET A 41 -3.88 -4.91 -5.61
CA MET A 41 -4.14 -3.65 -4.88
C MET A 41 -3.65 -2.41 -5.65
N ASP A 42 -3.47 -2.52 -6.97
CA ASP A 42 -2.92 -1.46 -7.81
C ASP A 42 -3.74 -0.18 -7.69
N TYR A 43 -3.04 0.91 -7.39
CA TYR A 43 -3.62 2.25 -7.30
C TYR A 43 -4.83 2.37 -6.36
N LEU A 44 -5.02 1.45 -5.42
CA LEU A 44 -6.18 1.41 -4.52
C LEU A 44 -6.38 2.75 -3.79
N PHE A 45 -5.30 3.34 -3.27
CA PHE A 45 -5.31 4.62 -2.56
C PHE A 45 -4.57 5.74 -3.31
N ALA A 46 -4.41 5.60 -4.63
CA ALA A 46 -3.70 6.59 -5.41
C ALA A 46 -4.51 7.90 -5.51
N LYS A 47 -3.81 9.01 -5.31
CA LYS A 47 -4.33 10.38 -5.34
C LYS A 47 -5.49 10.58 -4.36
N ILE A 48 -5.36 10.03 -3.16
CA ILE A 48 -6.29 10.28 -2.06
C ILE A 48 -5.56 11.09 -0.98
N PRO A 49 -5.61 12.44 -1.05
CA PRO A 49 -4.91 13.30 -0.10
C PRO A 49 -5.46 13.21 1.33
N ALA A 50 -6.67 12.70 1.56
CA ALA A 50 -7.28 12.62 2.89
C ALA A 50 -7.10 11.27 3.61
N PHE A 51 -6.71 10.20 2.91
CA PHE A 51 -6.71 8.86 3.47
C PHE A 51 -5.53 8.64 4.42
N ASN A 52 -5.82 8.25 5.66
CA ASN A 52 -4.81 7.91 6.66
C ASN A 52 -5.37 6.93 7.73
N GLN A 53 -6.25 6.01 7.33
CA GLN A 53 -6.82 5.01 8.24
C GLN A 53 -5.89 3.83 8.44
N ASP A 54 -5.93 3.25 9.64
CA ASP A 54 -5.16 2.07 10.00
C ASP A 54 -5.58 0.85 9.17
N ILE A 55 -4.62 0.29 8.45
CA ILE A 55 -4.73 -0.91 7.61
C ILE A 55 -3.60 -1.90 7.93
N SER A 56 -2.95 -1.75 9.08
CA SER A 56 -1.87 -2.63 9.56
C SER A 56 -2.32 -4.08 9.69
N GLY A 57 -3.62 -4.31 9.93
CA GLY A 57 -4.23 -5.63 10.08
C GLY A 57 -4.58 -6.35 8.77
N TRP A 58 -4.40 -5.72 7.60
CA TRP A 58 -4.70 -6.36 6.33
C TRP A 58 -3.79 -7.55 6.04
N ASN A 59 -4.37 -8.64 5.56
CA ASN A 59 -3.63 -9.79 5.07
C ASN A 59 -3.22 -9.58 3.61
N THR A 60 -1.93 -9.41 3.37
CA THR A 60 -1.36 -9.18 2.03
C THR A 60 -0.66 -10.41 1.44
N ALA A 61 -0.71 -11.57 2.09
CA ALA A 61 0.06 -12.75 1.69
C ALA A 61 -0.28 -13.27 0.27
N SER A 62 -1.49 -13.01 -0.22
CA SER A 62 -1.96 -13.37 -1.56
C SER A 62 -1.71 -12.28 -2.62
N VAL A 63 -1.25 -11.08 -2.21
CA VAL A 63 -1.11 -9.94 -3.10
C VAL A 63 0.11 -10.12 -3.99
N THR A 64 -0.09 -9.99 -5.30
CA THR A 64 0.97 -10.07 -6.31
C THR A 64 1.34 -8.70 -6.88
N SER A 65 0.46 -7.69 -6.75
CA SER A 65 0.68 -6.35 -7.28
C SER A 65 0.18 -5.25 -6.34
N MET A 66 1.06 -4.28 -6.07
CA MET A 66 0.82 -3.09 -5.24
C MET A 66 1.23 -1.81 -6.00
N ARG A 67 1.16 -1.84 -7.33
CA ARG A 67 1.64 -0.76 -8.19
C ARG A 67 0.92 0.53 -7.85
N GLY A 68 1.70 1.56 -7.50
CA GLY A 68 1.17 2.88 -7.19
C GLY A 68 0.11 2.93 -6.10
N MET A 69 0.05 1.95 -5.19
CA MET A 69 -1.02 1.84 -4.18
C MET A 69 -1.26 3.14 -3.40
N PHE A 70 -0.20 3.87 -3.05
CA PHE A 70 -0.24 5.17 -2.36
C PHE A 70 0.33 6.32 -3.21
N TYR A 71 0.36 6.17 -4.53
CA TYR A 71 0.82 7.19 -5.46
C TYR A 71 0.11 8.53 -5.22
N PHE A 72 0.83 9.60 -4.86
CA PHE A 72 0.27 10.91 -4.50
C PHE A 72 -0.74 10.89 -3.32
N SER A 73 -0.71 9.89 -2.44
CA SER A 73 -1.48 9.92 -1.19
C SER A 73 -0.72 10.69 -0.11
N THR A 74 -0.93 12.00 -0.06
CA THR A 74 -0.06 12.91 0.70
C THR A 74 -0.21 12.83 2.22
N ALA A 75 -1.32 12.29 2.73
CA ALA A 75 -1.58 12.18 4.17
C ALA A 75 -1.30 10.80 4.77
N PHE A 76 -1.18 9.75 3.95
CA PHE A 76 -1.03 8.39 4.44
C PHE A 76 0.31 8.21 5.16
N ASN A 77 0.26 7.76 6.42
CA ASN A 77 1.45 7.48 7.23
C ASN A 77 1.19 6.42 8.32
N GLN A 78 0.35 5.43 8.04
CA GLN A 78 0.09 4.33 8.99
C GLN A 78 1.16 3.25 8.87
N ASP A 79 1.46 2.62 10.01
CA ASP A 79 2.41 1.51 10.08
C ASP A 79 1.89 0.29 9.31
N ILE A 80 2.64 -0.10 8.29
CA ILE A 80 2.38 -1.26 7.43
C ILE A 80 3.61 -2.17 7.35
N GLY A 81 4.58 -2.01 8.26
CA GLY A 81 5.81 -2.80 8.30
C GLY A 81 5.57 -4.30 8.54
N SER A 82 4.39 -4.66 9.06
CA SER A 82 3.95 -6.04 9.33
C SER A 82 3.44 -6.79 8.10
N TRP A 83 3.20 -6.12 6.97
CA TRP A 83 2.64 -6.77 5.78
C TRP A 83 3.57 -7.84 5.20
N ASN A 84 2.95 -8.93 4.72
CA ASN A 84 3.67 -9.95 3.98
C ASN A 84 3.78 -9.55 2.50
N THR A 85 4.99 -9.25 2.05
CA THR A 85 5.28 -8.83 0.67
C THR A 85 5.99 -9.89 -0.17
N SER A 86 6.19 -11.10 0.35
CA SER A 86 6.99 -12.13 -0.33
C SER A 86 6.37 -12.63 -1.64
N GLY A 87 5.06 -12.42 -1.84
CA GLY A 87 4.33 -12.74 -3.07
C GLY A 87 4.30 -11.60 -4.10
N VAL A 88 4.70 -10.38 -3.73
CA VAL A 88 4.54 -9.20 -4.57
C VAL A 88 5.60 -9.17 -5.67
N THR A 89 5.17 -8.83 -6.88
CA THR A 89 6.00 -8.79 -8.10
C THR A 89 6.02 -7.42 -8.79
N ASP A 90 5.09 -6.52 -8.44
CA ASP A 90 5.08 -5.14 -8.91
C ASP A 90 4.81 -4.16 -7.76
N MET A 91 5.72 -3.22 -7.57
CA MET A 91 5.64 -2.10 -6.61
C MET A 91 6.06 -0.77 -7.27
N VAL A 92 6.02 -0.68 -8.60
CA VAL A 92 6.37 0.56 -9.31
C VAL A 92 5.52 1.71 -8.75
N GLN A 93 6.18 2.83 -8.43
CA GLN A 93 5.52 4.04 -7.93
C GLN A 93 4.71 3.90 -6.62
N MET A 94 4.89 2.83 -5.84
CA MET A 94 4.04 2.50 -4.67
C MET A 94 3.79 3.69 -3.73
N PHE A 95 4.84 4.44 -3.39
CA PHE A 95 4.83 5.63 -2.51
C PHE A 95 5.27 6.91 -3.22
N PHE A 96 5.30 6.95 -4.55
CA PHE A 96 5.75 8.16 -5.25
C PHE A 96 4.88 9.37 -4.86
N SER A 97 5.51 10.44 -4.39
CA SER A 97 4.87 11.65 -3.85
C SER A 97 3.95 11.43 -2.63
N ALA A 98 4.10 10.32 -1.90
CA ALA A 98 3.48 10.12 -0.59
C ALA A 98 4.28 10.87 0.49
N ILE A 99 4.14 12.20 0.52
CA ILE A 99 5.04 13.10 1.25
C ILE A 99 5.07 12.88 2.78
N ALA A 100 3.98 12.41 3.37
CA ALA A 100 3.91 12.13 4.81
C ALA A 100 4.48 10.76 5.18
N PHE A 101 4.53 9.82 4.24
CA PHE A 101 4.87 8.43 4.53
C PHE A 101 6.35 8.30 4.90
N ASN A 102 6.64 7.79 6.09
CA ASN A 102 8.01 7.60 6.59
C ASN A 102 8.16 6.39 7.54
N GLN A 103 7.27 5.40 7.43
CA GLN A 103 7.26 4.21 8.31
C GLN A 103 8.40 3.24 8.00
N ASP A 104 8.77 2.40 8.96
CA ASP A 104 9.81 1.38 8.79
C ASP A 104 9.29 0.17 8.00
N LEU A 105 9.90 -0.10 6.83
CA LEU A 105 9.61 -1.23 5.97
C LEU A 105 10.78 -2.23 5.92
N SER A 106 11.75 -2.13 6.82
CA SER A 106 12.92 -3.01 6.84
C SER A 106 12.58 -4.50 7.04
N GLY A 107 11.40 -4.79 7.62
CA GLY A 107 10.86 -6.14 7.77
C GLY A 107 10.27 -6.73 6.48
N TRP A 108 10.04 -5.93 5.44
CA TRP A 108 9.50 -6.44 4.17
C TRP A 108 10.54 -7.25 3.42
N CYS A 109 10.21 -8.52 3.20
CA CYS A 109 10.93 -9.38 2.28
C CYS A 109 10.35 -9.27 0.88
N VAL A 110 11.12 -8.73 -0.07
CA VAL A 110 10.68 -8.55 -1.46
C VAL A 110 11.62 -9.30 -2.39
N ASN A 111 11.58 -10.62 -2.34
CA ASN A 111 12.48 -11.52 -3.07
C ASN A 111 12.19 -11.59 -4.58
N ASN A 112 10.98 -11.24 -5.04
CA ASN A 112 10.61 -11.32 -6.47
C ASN A 112 10.87 -10.02 -7.25
N ILE A 113 11.38 -8.97 -6.59
CA ILE A 113 11.65 -7.69 -7.22
C ILE A 113 13.12 -7.32 -6.98
N TRP A 114 13.88 -7.27 -8.06
CA TRP A 114 15.25 -6.77 -8.06
C TRP A 114 15.55 -6.07 -9.40
N PRO A 115 16.16 -4.87 -9.40
CA PRO A 115 16.49 -4.02 -8.25
C PRO A 115 15.24 -3.34 -7.64
N LYS A 116 15.44 -2.40 -6.71
CA LYS A 116 14.37 -1.49 -6.23
C LYS A 116 13.56 -0.94 -7.42
N PRO A 117 12.21 -0.99 -7.38
CA PRO A 117 11.36 -0.53 -8.48
C PRO A 117 11.55 0.94 -8.84
N MET A 118 11.26 1.27 -10.09
CA MET A 118 11.20 2.65 -10.56
C MET A 118 10.24 3.47 -9.69
N ASP A 119 10.73 4.60 -9.21
CA ASP A 119 9.98 5.59 -8.42
C ASP A 119 9.24 5.00 -7.22
N PHE A 120 9.70 3.87 -6.65
CA PHE A 120 9.05 3.22 -5.50
C PHE A 120 8.67 4.22 -4.40
N ASP A 121 9.56 5.16 -4.08
CA ASP A 121 9.41 6.14 -3.00
C ASP A 121 9.84 7.56 -3.42
N GLY A 122 9.93 7.85 -4.73
CA GLY A 122 10.38 9.17 -5.20
C GLY A 122 9.52 10.31 -4.66
N ALA A 123 10.15 11.37 -4.14
CA ALA A 123 9.47 12.51 -3.52
C ALA A 123 8.51 12.17 -2.35
N SER A 124 8.69 11.02 -1.71
CA SER A 124 8.00 10.67 -0.45
C SER A 124 8.79 11.12 0.78
N GLY A 125 8.15 11.08 1.96
CA GLY A 125 8.87 11.26 3.23
C GLY A 125 9.88 10.14 3.53
N PHE A 126 9.76 9.01 2.83
CA PHE A 126 10.55 7.80 2.94
C PHE A 126 11.80 7.81 2.03
N ALA A 127 11.84 8.73 1.06
CA ALA A 127 12.93 8.86 0.10
C ALA A 127 14.29 9.08 0.79
N GLY A 128 15.27 8.23 0.49
CA GLY A 128 16.63 8.32 1.03
C GLY A 128 16.84 7.68 2.41
N GLN A 129 15.79 7.15 3.05
CA GLN A 129 15.88 6.47 4.34
C GLN A 129 16.28 4.99 4.19
N THR A 130 17.53 4.70 3.84
CA THR A 130 17.98 3.34 3.49
C THR A 130 17.76 2.28 4.57
N ALA A 131 17.87 2.64 5.86
CA ALA A 131 17.68 1.71 6.97
C ALA A 131 16.23 1.22 7.10
N SER A 132 15.28 2.00 6.61
CA SER A 132 13.84 1.70 6.67
C SER A 132 13.35 1.03 5.40
N GLN A 133 14.19 0.83 4.36
CA GLN A 133 13.78 0.29 3.06
C GLN A 133 13.53 -1.22 3.11
N PRO A 134 12.65 -1.74 2.23
CA PRO A 134 12.48 -3.18 2.05
C PRO A 134 13.77 -3.90 1.68
N GLN A 135 13.85 -5.18 2.00
CA GLN A 135 14.89 -6.08 1.52
C GLN A 135 14.55 -6.53 0.08
N TRP A 136 15.22 -5.93 -0.91
CA TRP A 136 14.98 -6.20 -2.33
C TRP A 136 15.80 -7.39 -2.84
N GLY A 137 15.18 -8.27 -3.62
CA GLY A 137 15.82 -9.38 -4.33
C GLY A 137 16.27 -10.56 -3.47
N SER A 138 16.43 -10.36 -2.16
CA SER A 138 16.73 -11.43 -1.21
C SER A 138 16.37 -11.04 0.21
N CYS A 139 15.77 -11.99 0.92
CA CYS A 139 15.77 -12.18 2.36
C CYS A 139 15.74 -13.72 2.56
#